data_AF-A0AAU7AQ22-F1
#
_entry.id   AF-A0AAU7AQ22-F1
#
_cell.length_a   1.000
_cell.length_b   1.000
_cell.length_c   1.000
_cell.angle_alpha   90.00
_cell.angle_beta   90.00
_cell.angle_gamma   90.00
#
_symmetry.space_group_name_H-M   'P 1'
#
loop_
_entity.id
_entity.type
_entity.pdbx_description
1 polymer ?
#
loop_
_entity_poly.entity_id
_entity_poly.type
_entity_poly.pdbx_seq_one_letter_code
_entity_poly.pdbx_strand_id
1 'polypeptide(L)'
;MPVAGPRSRLRLIALLSVAAWSVHQLRYALAFGSGQGDALGRTGHGYLELAGPVVGLLLLAGAAQVLSTVGHRRALPAGRGALPLRSLWLLLSGILLGVFCAQELLEGALSAGHPSGADALVLHGGWLAAPLALAAGLASALILHEAEAAGSATPVRLRGILRWLALPPAPAATPARVVRLRRRGTQQAGRGPPAACPAP
;
A
#
# COMPACT_ATOMS: atom_id res chain seq x y z
N MET A 1 4.96 20.68 12.16
CA MET A 1 3.68 19.95 11.98
C MET A 1 2.60 20.62 12.82
N PRO A 2 1.58 21.31 12.26
CA PRO A 2 0.39 21.55 13.02
C PRO A 2 -0.48 20.29 12.92
N VAL A 3 -0.24 19.32 13.82
CA VAL A 3 -1.32 18.44 14.30
C VAL A 3 -2.29 19.25 15.21
N ALA A 4 -2.35 20.57 14.98
CA ALA A 4 -2.80 21.58 15.93
C ALA A 4 -4.32 21.71 16.00
N GLY A 5 -5.05 20.95 15.19
CA GLY A 5 -6.50 20.91 15.21
C GLY A 5 -6.99 19.58 15.76
N PRO A 6 -8.08 19.56 16.55
CA PRO A 6 -8.81 18.33 16.86
C PRO A 6 -9.13 17.50 15.61
N ARG A 7 -9.40 18.17 14.47
CA ARG A 7 -9.69 17.55 13.18
C ARG A 7 -8.50 16.77 12.57
N SER A 8 -7.26 17.26 12.70
CA SER A 8 -6.10 16.54 12.15
C SER A 8 -5.74 15.32 13.00
N ARG A 9 -5.95 15.40 14.31
CA ARG A 9 -5.85 14.23 15.21
C ARG A 9 -6.88 13.16 14.85
N LEU A 10 -8.15 13.54 14.67
CA LEU A 10 -9.20 12.60 14.29
C LEU A 10 -8.90 11.92 12.94
N ARG A 11 -8.41 12.68 11.95
CA ARG A 11 -7.98 12.10 10.65
C ARG A 11 -6.84 11.10 10.82
N LEU A 12 -5.83 11.43 11.62
CA LEU A 12 -4.71 10.54 11.88
C LEU A 12 -5.16 9.26 12.61
N ILE A 13 -5.99 9.39 13.64
CA ILE A 13 -6.56 8.25 14.36
C ILE A 13 -7.35 7.37 13.39
N ALA A 14 -8.29 7.95 12.64
CA ALA A 14 -9.11 7.20 11.68
C ALA A 14 -8.25 6.48 10.63
N LEU A 15 -7.26 7.16 10.05
CA LEU A 15 -6.36 6.57 9.08
C LEU A 15 -5.55 5.41 9.66
N LEU A 16 -4.96 5.59 10.85
CA LEU A 16 -4.19 4.53 11.48
C LEU A 16 -5.07 3.39 11.99
N SER A 17 -6.33 3.64 12.37
CA SER A 17 -7.30 2.59 12.72
C SER A 17 -7.63 1.71 11.54
N VAL A 18 -7.92 2.30 10.38
CA VAL A 18 -8.15 1.55 9.15
C VAL A 18 -6.88 0.79 8.74
N ALA A 19 -5.72 1.41 8.84
CA ALA A 19 -4.44 0.76 8.50
C ALA A 19 -4.11 -0.42 9.43
N ALA A 20 -4.26 -0.26 10.75
CA ALA A 20 -3.99 -1.33 11.71
C ALA A 20 -4.97 -2.51 11.53
N TRP A 21 -6.26 -2.21 11.38
CA TRP A 21 -7.27 -3.22 11.07
C TRP A 21 -6.93 -3.96 9.77
N SER A 22 -6.55 -3.23 8.72
CA SER A 22 -6.17 -3.83 7.44
C SER A 22 -4.93 -4.73 7.57
N VAL A 23 -3.89 -4.31 8.30
CA VAL A 23 -2.68 -5.14 8.53
C VAL A 23 -3.07 -6.45 9.22
N HIS A 24 -3.88 -6.36 10.27
CA HIS A 24 -4.33 -7.52 11.03
C HIS A 24 -5.18 -8.47 10.15
N GLN A 25 -6.21 -7.95 9.46
CA GLN A 25 -7.07 -8.76 8.60
C GLN A 25 -6.32 -9.37 7.41
N LEU A 26 -5.45 -8.61 6.74
CA LEU A 26 -4.66 -9.13 5.62
C LEU A 26 -3.69 -10.21 6.09
N ARG A 27 -3.08 -10.05 7.28
CA ARG A 27 -2.20 -11.10 7.83
C ARG A 27 -2.97 -12.39 8.01
N TYR A 28 -4.16 -12.35 8.62
CA TYR A 28 -4.99 -13.55 8.79
C TYR A 28 -5.44 -14.15 7.46
N ALA A 29 -5.90 -13.31 6.52
CA ALA A 29 -6.32 -13.76 5.20
C ALA A 29 -5.18 -14.42 4.41
N LEU A 30 -3.96 -13.89 4.49
CA LEU A 30 -2.77 -14.44 3.81
C LEU A 30 -2.20 -15.68 4.52
N ALA A 31 -2.29 -15.75 5.85
CA ALA A 31 -1.73 -16.85 6.62
C ALA A 31 -2.64 -18.10 6.63
N PHE A 32 -3.96 -17.91 6.66
CA PHE A 32 -4.92 -18.99 6.90
C PHE A 32 -5.96 -19.17 5.79
N GLY A 33 -6.06 -18.22 4.85
CA GLY A 33 -7.07 -18.24 3.79
C GLY A 33 -8.48 -17.88 4.28
N SER A 34 -9.46 -17.91 3.37
CA SER A 34 -10.84 -17.47 3.62
C SER A 34 -11.71 -18.47 4.42
N GLY A 35 -11.15 -19.60 4.87
CA GLY A 35 -11.92 -20.73 5.39
C GLY A 35 -11.86 -21.01 6.90
N GLN A 36 -11.10 -20.23 7.69
CA GLN A 36 -10.88 -20.55 9.12
C GLN A 36 -11.73 -19.74 10.11
N GLY A 37 -12.42 -18.67 9.67
CA GLY A 37 -13.27 -17.85 10.56
C GLY A 37 -14.40 -18.65 11.24
N ASP A 38 -14.88 -19.71 10.60
CA ASP A 38 -16.04 -20.49 11.06
C ASP A 38 -15.73 -21.45 12.24
N ALA A 39 -14.46 -21.62 12.60
CA ALA A 39 -14.06 -22.51 13.71
C ALA A 39 -14.06 -21.80 15.07
N LEU A 40 -13.69 -20.51 15.13
CA LEU A 40 -13.60 -19.74 16.39
C LEU A 40 -14.95 -19.24 16.91
N GLY A 41 -15.93 -18.98 16.03
CA GLY A 41 -17.27 -18.52 16.45
C GLY A 41 -18.07 -19.54 17.27
N ARG A 42 -17.66 -20.81 17.29
CA ARG A 42 -18.38 -21.91 17.96
C ARG A 42 -18.03 -22.10 19.44
N THR A 43 -16.96 -21.51 19.95
CA THR A 43 -16.45 -21.75 21.31
C THR A 43 -16.88 -20.72 22.37
N GLY A 44 -17.81 -19.82 22.06
CA GLY A 44 -18.42 -18.93 23.08
C GLY A 44 -17.58 -17.73 23.51
N HIS A 45 -16.46 -17.44 22.82
CA HIS A 45 -15.57 -16.32 23.09
C HIS A 45 -15.80 -15.11 22.17
N GLY A 46 -17.03 -14.88 21.69
CA GLY A 46 -17.33 -13.78 20.76
C GLY A 46 -16.99 -12.37 21.29
N TYR A 47 -16.82 -12.20 22.60
CA TYR A 47 -16.34 -10.94 23.17
C TYR A 47 -14.86 -10.65 22.85
N LEU A 48 -14.05 -11.68 22.56
CA LEU A 48 -12.64 -11.53 22.13
C LEU A 48 -12.54 -10.95 20.72
N GLU A 49 -13.52 -11.21 19.84
CA GLU A 49 -13.60 -10.58 18.51
C GLU A 49 -13.76 -9.06 18.60
N LEU A 50 -14.33 -8.55 19.69
CA LEU A 50 -14.46 -7.11 19.97
C LEU A 50 -13.26 -6.54 20.75
N ALA A 51 -12.57 -7.35 21.56
CA ALA A 51 -11.44 -6.90 22.37
C ALA A 51 -10.25 -6.43 21.51
N GLY A 52 -9.91 -7.17 20.45
CA GLY A 52 -8.83 -6.80 19.52
C GLY A 52 -9.02 -5.44 18.85
N PRO A 53 -10.20 -5.16 18.23
CA PRO A 53 -10.52 -3.87 17.65
C PRO A 53 -10.53 -2.71 18.66
N VAL A 54 -11.09 -2.92 19.87
CA VAL A 54 -11.17 -1.89 20.92
C VAL A 54 -9.77 -1.52 21.42
N VAL A 55 -8.91 -2.51 21.68
CA VAL A 55 -7.54 -2.27 22.12
C VAL A 55 -6.69 -1.65 21.02
N GLY A 56 -6.87 -2.09 19.76
CA GLY A 56 -6.27 -1.43 18.60
C GLY A 56 -6.63 0.05 18.54
N LEU A 57 -7.90 0.39 18.73
CA LEU A 57 -8.37 1.78 18.75
C LEU A 57 -7.74 2.61 19.88
N LEU A 58 -7.65 2.05 21.09
CA LEU A 58 -7.05 2.72 22.25
C LEU A 58 -5.55 2.98 22.06
N LEU A 59 -4.81 1.99 21.57
CA LEU A 59 -3.38 2.13 21.28
C LEU A 59 -3.12 3.18 20.21
N LEU A 60 -3.97 3.22 19.18
CA LEU A 60 -3.90 4.21 18.13
C LEU A 60 -4.25 5.63 18.60
N ALA A 61 -5.26 5.76 19.45
CA ALA A 61 -5.57 7.04 20.09
C ALA A 61 -4.38 7.53 20.94
N GLY A 62 -3.74 6.64 21.70
CA GLY A 62 -2.52 6.93 22.46
C GLY A 62 -1.35 7.33 21.56
N ALA A 63 -1.09 6.58 20.48
CA ALA A 63 -0.04 6.89 19.52
C ALA A 63 -0.27 8.24 18.83
N ALA A 64 -1.49 8.52 18.39
CA ALA A 64 -1.87 9.81 17.81
C ALA A 64 -1.71 10.96 18.81
N GLN A 65 -2.05 10.73 20.09
CA GLN A 65 -1.83 11.71 21.15
C GLN A 65 -0.33 11.97 21.34
N VAL A 66 0.52 10.94 21.43
CA VAL A 66 1.98 11.09 21.55
C VAL A 66 2.55 11.83 20.34
N LEU A 67 2.15 11.46 19.13
CA LEU A 67 2.57 12.13 17.89
C LEU A 67 2.17 13.60 17.87
N SER A 68 0.94 13.92 18.27
CA SER A 68 0.49 15.31 18.37
C SER A 68 1.28 16.10 19.43
N THR A 69 1.63 15.46 20.55
CA THR A 69 2.38 16.09 21.65
C THR A 69 3.84 16.33 21.26
N VAL A 70 4.50 15.36 20.62
CA VAL A 70 5.87 15.49 20.09
C VAL A 70 5.91 16.51 18.95
N GLY A 71 4.90 16.50 18.08
CA GLY A 71 4.73 17.48 17.01
C GLY A 71 4.56 18.91 17.53
N HIS A 72 3.84 19.08 18.65
CA HIS A 72 3.69 20.36 19.34
C HIS A 72 4.97 20.80 20.06
N ARG A 73 5.67 19.90 20.76
CA ARG A 73 6.94 20.23 21.44
C ARG A 73 8.08 20.55 20.46
N ARG A 74 8.00 20.00 19.24
CA ARG A 74 8.91 20.32 18.13
C ARG A 74 8.41 21.47 17.24
N ALA A 75 7.36 22.19 17.64
CA ALA A 75 7.00 23.47 17.04
C ALA A 75 8.10 24.49 17.36
N LEU A 76 9.21 24.32 16.65
CA LEU A 76 10.32 25.25 16.55
C LEU A 76 9.83 26.53 15.87
N PRO A 77 10.55 27.66 16.03
CA PRO A 77 10.20 28.92 15.40
C PRO A 77 9.85 28.70 13.91
N ALA A 78 8.79 29.35 13.45
CA ALA A 78 8.23 29.22 12.11
C ALA A 78 9.34 29.07 11.05
N GLY A 79 9.51 27.86 10.51
CA GLY A 79 10.57 27.61 9.51
C GLY A 79 11.14 26.19 9.45
N ARG A 80 11.01 25.36 10.49
CA ARG A 80 11.42 23.93 10.39
C ARG A 80 10.25 23.08 9.90
N GLY A 81 10.38 22.61 8.65
CA GLY A 81 9.35 21.95 7.85
C GLY A 81 8.80 20.64 8.39
N ALA A 82 7.82 20.08 7.68
CA ALA A 82 7.23 18.77 7.96
C ALA A 82 8.31 17.67 8.09
N LEU A 83 7.98 16.56 8.77
CA LEU A 83 8.87 15.40 8.80
C LEU A 83 9.13 14.94 7.35
N PRO A 84 10.38 14.59 6.99
CA PRO A 84 10.63 14.03 5.67
C PRO A 84 9.83 12.73 5.50
N LEU A 85 9.32 12.49 4.29
CA LEU A 85 8.42 11.37 3.99
C LEU A 85 8.96 10.03 4.51
N ARG A 86 10.28 9.79 4.35
CA ARG A 86 10.93 8.57 4.86
C ARG A 86 10.81 8.41 6.37
N SER A 87 11.01 9.48 7.14
CA SER A 87 10.88 9.43 8.59
C SER A 87 9.43 9.24 9.03
N LEU A 88 8.49 9.91 8.35
CA LEU A 88 7.06 9.72 8.61
C LEU A 88 6.64 8.27 8.31
N TRP A 89 7.04 7.73 7.16
CA TRP A 89 6.79 6.34 6.78
C TRP A 89 7.29 5.35 7.83
N LEU A 90 8.56 5.44 8.24
CA LEU A 90 9.12 4.51 9.22
C LEU A 90 8.42 4.65 10.58
N LEU A 91 8.07 5.87 10.98
CA LEU A 91 7.34 6.12 12.22
C LEU A 91 5.95 5.48 12.21
N LEU A 92 5.18 5.69 11.14
CA LEU A 92 3.85 5.12 11.02
C LEU A 92 3.90 3.58 10.92
N SER A 93 4.88 3.05 10.19
CA SER A 93 5.09 1.60 10.10
C SER A 93 5.42 1.00 11.47
N GLY A 94 6.29 1.64 12.24
CA GLY A 94 6.63 1.22 13.60
C GLY A 94 5.44 1.26 14.55
N ILE A 95 4.58 2.28 14.44
CA ILE A 95 3.33 2.37 15.22
C ILE A 95 2.39 1.21 14.85
N LEU A 96 2.17 0.98 13.56
CA LEU A 96 1.28 -0.10 13.09
C LEU A 96 1.78 -1.48 13.54
N LEU A 97 3.09 -1.73 13.43
CA LEU A 97 3.69 -2.97 13.91
C LEU A 97 3.56 -3.13 15.42
N GLY A 98 3.79 -2.06 16.20
CA GLY A 98 3.62 -2.07 17.65
C GLY A 98 2.18 -2.36 18.07
N VAL A 99 1.20 -1.77 17.38
CA VAL A 99 -0.23 -2.04 17.61
C VAL A 99 -0.54 -3.49 17.30
N PHE A 100 -0.09 -4.02 16.16
CA PHE A 100 -0.26 -5.42 15.81
C PHE A 100 0.31 -6.36 16.89
N CYS A 101 1.55 -6.13 17.33
CA CYS A 101 2.17 -6.96 18.36
C CYS A 101 1.36 -6.94 19.66
N ALA A 102 0.85 -5.78 20.06
CA ALA A 102 0.04 -5.66 21.26
C ALA A 102 -1.32 -6.38 21.13
N GLN A 103 -1.94 -6.35 19.94
CA GLN A 103 -3.16 -7.09 19.66
C GLN A 103 -2.92 -8.60 19.76
N GLU A 104 -1.90 -9.12 19.09
CA GLU A 104 -1.56 -10.55 19.11
C GLU A 104 -1.19 -11.06 20.50
N LEU A 105 -0.39 -10.30 21.25
CA LEU A 105 -0.04 -10.67 22.62
C LEU A 105 -1.26 -10.68 23.54
N LEU A 106 -2.18 -9.74 23.36
CA LEU A 106 -3.41 -9.71 24.15
C LEU A 106 -4.35 -10.84 23.77
N GLU A 107 -4.53 -11.12 22.48
CA GLU A 107 -5.30 -12.27 21.99
C GLU A 107 -4.76 -13.59 22.55
N GLY A 108 -3.43 -13.77 22.51
CA GLY A 108 -2.77 -14.94 23.08
C GLY A 108 -2.88 -15.03 24.61
N ALA A 109 -2.91 -13.89 25.31
CA ALA A 109 -3.10 -13.86 26.76
C ALA A 109 -4.54 -14.18 27.19
N LEU A 110 -5.53 -13.86 26.34
CA LEU A 110 -6.95 -14.00 26.66
C LEU A 110 -7.58 -15.28 26.07
N SER A 111 -6.95 -15.91 25.08
CA SER A 111 -7.48 -17.10 24.39
C SER A 111 -6.72 -18.36 24.81
N ALA A 112 -7.37 -19.23 25.59
CA ALA A 112 -6.79 -20.52 25.95
C ALA A 112 -6.54 -21.37 24.68
N GLY A 113 -5.28 -21.68 24.39
CA GLY A 113 -4.87 -22.47 23.22
C GLY A 113 -4.30 -21.68 22.05
N HIS A 114 -4.24 -20.34 22.12
CA HIS A 114 -3.50 -19.55 21.12
C HIS A 114 -1.99 -19.54 21.42
N PRO A 115 -1.13 -19.52 20.38
CA PRO A 115 0.28 -19.22 20.56
C PRO A 115 0.45 -17.91 21.33
N SER A 116 1.31 -17.88 22.34
CA SER A 116 1.57 -16.69 23.16
C SER A 116 3.04 -16.29 23.07
N GLY A 117 3.36 -15.06 23.48
CA GLY A 117 4.73 -14.56 23.46
C GLY A 117 5.31 -14.41 22.05
N ALA A 118 6.57 -14.82 21.87
CA ALA A 118 7.28 -14.66 20.60
C ALA A 118 6.70 -15.53 19.46
N ASP A 119 6.13 -16.69 19.80
CA ASP A 119 5.54 -17.61 18.83
C ASP A 119 4.32 -17.00 18.14
N ALA A 120 3.54 -16.17 18.86
CA ALA A 120 2.43 -15.41 18.28
C ALA A 120 2.89 -14.44 17.18
N LEU A 121 4.09 -13.89 17.31
CA LEU A 121 4.61 -12.84 16.45
C LEU A 121 5.35 -13.37 15.21
N VAL A 122 5.92 -14.57 15.29
CA VAL A 122 6.78 -15.12 14.22
C VAL A 122 6.10 -16.28 13.50
N LEU A 123 5.45 -17.18 14.23
CA LEU A 123 4.80 -18.36 13.67
C LEU A 123 3.41 -18.01 13.12
N HIS A 124 2.77 -18.98 12.44
CA HIS A 124 1.40 -18.84 11.92
C HIS A 124 1.20 -17.56 11.06
N GLY A 125 2.21 -17.19 10.28
CA GLY A 125 2.18 -16.00 9.41
C GLY A 125 2.40 -14.66 10.13
N GLY A 126 2.80 -14.63 11.40
CA GLY A 126 3.07 -13.39 12.13
C GLY A 126 4.17 -12.54 11.49
N TRP A 127 5.15 -13.19 10.84
CA TRP A 127 6.20 -12.51 10.06
C TRP A 127 5.67 -11.60 8.95
N LEU A 128 4.45 -11.85 8.43
CA LEU A 128 3.80 -10.99 7.42
C LEU A 128 3.42 -9.62 7.95
N ALA A 129 3.30 -9.45 9.27
CA ALA A 129 2.93 -8.17 9.86
C ALA A 129 3.95 -7.06 9.55
N ALA A 130 5.25 -7.38 9.52
CA ALA A 130 6.29 -6.41 9.21
C ALA A 130 6.18 -5.82 7.78
N PRO A 131 6.15 -6.63 6.69
CA PRO A 131 5.98 -6.09 5.34
C PRO A 131 4.62 -5.42 5.14
N LEU A 132 3.54 -5.93 5.75
CA LEU A 132 2.21 -5.29 5.68
C LEU A 132 2.19 -3.93 6.39
N ALA A 133 2.79 -3.83 7.58
CA ALA A 133 2.92 -2.57 8.31
C ALA A 133 3.78 -1.55 7.56
N LEU A 134 4.85 -1.98 6.88
CA LEU A 134 5.64 -1.12 6.01
C LEU A 134 4.81 -0.58 4.83
N ALA A 135 4.04 -1.43 4.16
CA ALA A 135 3.18 -1.02 3.05
C ALA A 135 2.06 -0.06 3.50
N ALA A 136 1.35 -0.41 4.58
CA ALA A 136 0.28 0.42 5.15
C ALA A 136 0.82 1.74 5.73
N GLY A 137 1.99 1.71 6.36
CA GLY A 137 2.68 2.89 6.85
C GLY A 137 3.11 3.83 5.72
N LEU A 138 3.56 3.29 4.58
CA LEU A 138 3.91 4.08 3.40
C LEU A 138 2.65 4.74 2.82
N ALA A 139 1.58 3.98 2.61
CA ALA A 139 0.31 4.50 2.13
C ALA A 139 -0.22 5.63 3.03
N SER A 140 -0.16 5.43 4.35
CA SER A 140 -0.58 6.43 5.32
C SER A 140 0.29 7.69 5.27
N ALA A 141 1.61 7.53 5.14
CA ALA A 141 2.54 8.65 5.03
C ALA A 141 2.30 9.45 3.75
N LEU A 142 2.02 8.78 2.63
CA LEU A 142 1.68 9.44 1.37
C LEU A 142 0.37 10.24 1.49
N ILE A 143 -0.69 9.65 2.05
CA ILE A 143 -1.98 10.33 2.26
C ILE A 143 -1.81 11.60 3.10
N LEU A 144 -1.03 11.52 4.18
CA LEU A 144 -0.76 12.67 5.05
C LEU A 144 0.10 13.72 4.35
N HIS A 145 1.11 13.30 3.58
CA HIS A 145 2.00 14.21 2.86
C HIS A 145 1.26 14.98 1.75
N GLU A 146 0.38 14.31 1.00
CA GLU A 146 -0.48 14.95 -0.01
C GLU A 146 -1.49 15.91 0.63
N ALA A 147 -2.08 15.54 1.78
CA ALA A 147 -3.02 16.41 2.49
C ALA A 147 -2.36 17.71 2.97
N GLU A 148 -1.09 17.66 3.36
CA GLU A 148 -0.31 18.87 3.68
C GLU A 148 -0.06 19.72 2.44
N ALA A 149 0.27 19.08 1.32
CA ALA A 149 0.64 19.78 0.11
C ALA A 149 -0.54 20.34 -0.70
N ALA A 150 -1.76 19.84 -0.48
CA ALA A 150 -2.99 20.45 -0.98
C ALA A 150 -3.42 21.67 -0.14
N GLY A 151 -2.94 21.79 1.10
CA GLY A 151 -3.16 22.94 1.98
C GLY A 151 -2.22 24.12 1.68
N SER A 152 -1.05 23.85 1.12
CA SER A 152 -0.20 24.85 0.45
C SER A 152 -0.59 24.94 -1.02
N ALA A 153 -0.66 26.12 -1.62
CA ALA A 153 -1.12 26.31 -3.02
C ALA A 153 -0.16 25.75 -4.10
N THR A 154 0.54 24.66 -3.83
CA THR A 154 1.53 24.03 -4.71
C THR A 154 1.03 22.67 -5.16
N PRO A 155 0.75 22.46 -6.46
CA PRO A 155 0.25 21.18 -6.96
C PRO A 155 1.32 20.09 -6.82
N VAL A 156 1.08 19.11 -5.96
CA VAL A 156 1.95 17.92 -5.86
C VAL A 156 1.67 16.96 -7.01
N ARG A 157 2.74 16.55 -7.67
CA ARG A 157 2.70 15.60 -8.78
C ARG A 157 2.79 14.17 -8.24
N LEU A 158 1.65 13.59 -7.88
CA LEU A 158 1.45 12.15 -7.63
C LEU A 158 2.06 11.24 -8.73
N ARG A 159 2.30 11.78 -9.93
CA ARG A 159 3.00 11.10 -11.04
C ARG A 159 4.38 10.56 -10.67
N GLY A 160 5.08 11.16 -9.71
CA GLY A 160 6.41 10.70 -9.30
C GLY A 160 6.39 9.37 -8.57
N ILE A 161 5.43 9.18 -7.66
CA ILE A 161 5.30 7.99 -6.80
C ILE A 161 4.70 6.81 -7.59
N LEU A 162 3.71 7.09 -8.44
CA LEU A 162 3.16 6.08 -9.35
C LEU A 162 4.22 5.54 -10.33
N ARG A 163 5.28 6.32 -10.61
CA ARG A 163 6.42 5.89 -11.43
C ARG A 163 7.32 4.87 -10.74
N TRP A 164 7.37 4.87 -9.41
CA TRP A 164 8.11 3.87 -8.61
C TRP A 164 7.32 2.58 -8.42
N LEU A 165 5.99 2.68 -8.41
CA LEU A 165 5.08 1.53 -8.36
C LEU A 165 4.75 0.95 -9.74
N ALA A 166 5.08 1.67 -10.81
CA ALA A 166 4.96 1.15 -12.16
C ALA A 166 5.91 -0.04 -12.30
N LEU A 167 5.33 -1.23 -12.42
CA LEU A 167 6.04 -2.42 -12.89
C LEU A 167 6.79 -2.03 -14.18
N PRO A 168 8.05 -2.47 -14.36
CA PRO A 168 8.73 -2.28 -15.63
C PRO A 168 7.78 -2.76 -16.73
N PRO A 169 7.62 -2.00 -17.84
CA PRO A 169 6.76 -2.43 -18.92
C PRO A 169 7.19 -3.86 -19.29
N ALA A 170 6.23 -4.79 -19.29
CA ALA A 170 6.48 -6.15 -19.73
C ALA A 170 7.23 -6.05 -21.07
N PRO A 171 8.32 -6.82 -21.27
CA PRO A 171 9.06 -6.77 -22.51
C PRO A 171 8.05 -6.94 -23.63
N ALA A 172 7.92 -5.89 -24.46
CA ALA A 172 6.96 -5.88 -25.54
C ALA A 172 7.19 -7.17 -26.31
N ALA A 173 6.16 -8.04 -26.37
CA ALA A 173 6.20 -9.22 -27.20
C ALA A 173 6.61 -8.72 -28.59
N THR A 174 7.83 -9.08 -29.00
CA THR A 174 8.39 -8.68 -30.28
C THR A 174 7.35 -9.09 -31.31
N PRO A 175 6.74 -8.16 -32.07
CA PRO A 175 5.73 -8.52 -33.02
C PRO A 175 6.36 -9.57 -33.93
N ALA A 176 5.79 -10.78 -33.93
CA ALA A 176 6.24 -11.86 -34.79
C ALA A 176 6.33 -11.27 -36.20
N ARG A 177 7.55 -11.20 -36.73
CA ARG A 177 7.84 -10.60 -38.01
C ARG A 177 7.05 -11.39 -39.03
N VAL A 178 5.90 -10.87 -39.47
CA VAL A 178 5.11 -11.49 -40.53
C VAL A 178 5.98 -11.44 -41.78
N VAL A 179 6.61 -12.56 -42.08
CA VAL A 179 7.36 -12.76 -43.32
C VAL A 179 6.32 -12.72 -44.44
N ARG A 180 6.14 -11.54 -45.05
CA ARG A 180 5.42 -11.43 -46.32
C ARG A 180 6.25 -12.17 -47.36
N LEU A 181 5.83 -13.38 -47.68
CA LEU A 181 6.31 -14.09 -48.87
C LEU A 181 5.97 -13.24 -50.10
N ARG A 182 7.00 -12.61 -50.65
CA ARG A 182 6.93 -11.79 -51.86
C ARG A 182 6.63 -12.73 -53.03
N ARG A 183 5.38 -12.71 -53.51
CA ARG A 183 4.96 -13.46 -54.70
C ARG A 183 5.76 -12.93 -55.90
N ARG A 184 6.69 -13.75 -56.41
CA ARG A 184 7.56 -13.46 -57.54
C ARG A 184 6.69 -13.44 -58.81
N GLY A 185 6.27 -12.25 -59.24
CA GLY A 185 5.57 -12.08 -60.50
C GLY A 185 6.51 -12.36 -61.67
N THR A 186 6.16 -13.33 -62.49
CA THR A 186 6.83 -13.62 -63.76
C THR A 186 6.51 -12.50 -64.76
N GLN A 187 7.52 -11.72 -65.11
CA GLN A 187 7.46 -10.84 -66.27
C GLN A 187 7.33 -11.69 -67.54
N GLN A 188 6.18 -11.63 -68.19
CA GLN A 188 6.03 -12.07 -69.58
C GLN A 188 5.93 -10.84 -70.47
N ALA A 189 6.84 -10.82 -71.44
CA ALA A 189 7.06 -9.82 -72.46
C ALA A 189 5.87 -9.69 -73.41
N GLY A 190 5.51 -8.44 -73.73
CA GLY A 190 4.67 -8.10 -74.88
C GLY A 190 5.34 -6.95 -75.63
N ARG A 191 6.08 -7.27 -76.69
CA ARG A 191 6.66 -6.31 -77.64
C ARG A 191 5.53 -5.70 -78.46
N GLY A 192 5.43 -4.36 -78.49
CA GLY A 192 4.56 -3.65 -79.42
C GLY A 192 5.19 -3.58 -80.83
N PRO A 193 4.39 -3.66 -81.91
CA PRO A 193 4.89 -3.58 -83.29
C PRO A 193 5.26 -2.15 -83.71
N PRO A 194 6.16 -1.97 -84.71
CA PRO A 194 6.68 -0.67 -85.13
C PRO A 194 5.66 0.17 -85.92
N ALA A 195 5.78 1.48 -85.78
CA ALA A 195 4.97 2.49 -86.46
C ALA A 195 5.24 2.51 -87.98
N ALA A 196 4.17 2.55 -88.78
CA ALA A 196 4.25 2.82 -90.21
C ALA A 196 4.43 4.34 -90.45
N CYS A 197 5.38 4.68 -91.32
CA CYS A 197 5.61 6.04 -91.83
C CYS A 197 4.67 6.32 -93.01
N PRO A 198 4.11 7.53 -93.17
CA PRO A 198 3.28 7.88 -94.32
C PRO A 198 4.13 8.29 -95.53
N ALA A 199 3.64 7.99 -96.73
CA ALA A 199 4.11 8.57 -97.99
C ALA A 199 2.90 9.21 -98.72
N PRO A 200 3.11 10.24 -99.55
CA PRO A 200 2.04 11.01 -100.20
C PRO A 200 1.24 10.23 -101.25
#